data_AF-A0A7S3MV40-F1
#
_entry.id   AF-A0A7S3MV40-F1
#
_cell.length_a   1.000
_cell.length_b   1.000
_cell.length_c   1.000
_cell.angle_alpha   90.00
_cell.angle_beta   90.00
_cell.angle_gamma   90.00
#
_symmetry.space_group_name_H-M   'P 1'
#
loop_
_entity.id
_entity.type
_entity.pdbx_description
1 polymer ?
#
loop_
_entity_poly.entity_id
_entity_poly.type
_entity_poly.pdbx_seq_one_letter_code
_entity_poly.pdbx_strand_id
1 'polypeptide(L)'
;MDKLQGYYKHYGADILYVNDIEAEHSFPTDLAQNKNACDYLGAPYINNCDYDGVGQMFNHIIPGQDTKPLKKRNLDWKSTGTLSKFEQAEFVEDLYVFSTSGFDDLGYVFVPNTCQGGDSPQCKVHVALHGCEQGRGTLDTEYVENTGYMEWAGVNDIIVLFPQAKKTAANPKGCWDWWGYTGADYASKVGVQPKAISRMVDRLSTASASSAMTSSGLLGSSSSLAMWEPAAGHFNFDSMMSDMLAMWMTLFKFFFW
;
A
#
# COMPACT_ATOMS: atom_id res chain seq x y z
N MET A 1 -19.15 12.14 1.78
CA MET A 1 -18.15 11.99 0.69
C MET A 1 -17.76 13.32 0.04
N ASP A 2 -18.67 14.28 -0.18
CA ASP A 2 -18.35 15.54 -0.91
C ASP A 2 -17.29 16.46 -0.25
N LYS A 3 -17.18 16.44 1.09
CA LYS A 3 -16.11 17.20 1.79
C LYS A 3 -14.71 16.71 1.46
N LEU A 4 -14.56 15.42 1.18
CA LEU A 4 -13.31 14.81 0.78
C LEU A 4 -12.90 15.28 -0.62
N GLN A 5 -13.83 15.26 -1.57
CA GLN A 5 -13.60 15.82 -2.90
C GLN A 5 -13.14 17.29 -2.83
N GLY A 6 -13.82 18.11 -2.00
CA GLY A 6 -13.43 19.51 -1.79
C GLY A 6 -12.02 19.67 -1.21
N TYR A 7 -11.63 18.78 -0.29
CA TYR A 7 -10.29 18.76 0.29
C TYR A 7 -9.22 18.43 -0.77
N TYR A 8 -9.38 17.33 -1.53
CA TYR A 8 -8.44 16.99 -2.62
C TYR A 8 -8.32 18.11 -3.66
N LYS A 9 -9.46 18.73 -4.01
CA LYS A 9 -9.49 19.81 -4.99
C LYS A 9 -8.74 21.05 -4.48
N HIS A 10 -8.79 21.32 -3.18
CA HIS A 10 -8.03 22.42 -2.58
C HIS A 10 -6.51 22.28 -2.80
N TYR A 11 -5.99 21.06 -2.80
CA TYR A 11 -4.58 20.77 -3.06
C TYR A 11 -4.24 20.52 -4.54
N GLY A 12 -5.21 20.72 -5.46
CA GLY A 12 -4.96 20.63 -6.90
C GLY A 12 -4.88 19.21 -7.46
N ALA A 13 -5.40 18.21 -6.75
CA ALA A 13 -5.44 16.84 -7.25
C ALA A 13 -6.35 16.71 -8.49
N ASP A 14 -5.98 15.82 -9.40
CA ASP A 14 -6.87 15.34 -10.47
C ASP A 14 -7.82 14.27 -9.90
N ILE A 15 -9.13 14.53 -9.94
CA ILE A 15 -10.11 13.77 -9.16
C ILE A 15 -11.10 13.06 -10.09
N LEU A 16 -11.07 11.74 -10.05
CA LEU A 16 -12.19 10.87 -10.42
C LEU A 16 -13.03 10.59 -9.17
N TYR A 17 -14.28 11.07 -9.15
CA TYR A 17 -15.21 10.86 -8.04
C TYR A 17 -16.39 10.01 -8.50
N VAL A 18 -16.57 8.85 -7.87
CA VAL A 18 -17.61 7.86 -8.15
C VAL A 18 -18.50 7.76 -6.92
N ASN A 19 -19.79 8.02 -7.09
CA ASN A 19 -20.79 8.08 -5.99
C ASN A 19 -22.14 7.48 -6.39
N ASP A 20 -22.18 6.72 -7.47
CA ASP A 20 -23.33 6.04 -8.07
C ASP A 20 -23.34 4.53 -7.79
N ILE A 21 -22.50 4.08 -6.86
CA ILE A 21 -22.44 2.70 -6.39
C ILE A 21 -23.06 2.66 -4.99
N GLU A 22 -24.03 1.79 -4.78
CA GLU A 22 -24.70 1.56 -3.49
C GLU A 22 -23.84 0.73 -2.54
N ALA A 23 -22.57 1.11 -2.38
CA ALA A 23 -21.65 0.49 -1.46
C ALA A 23 -21.89 1.00 -0.04
N GLU A 24 -22.12 0.07 0.89
CA GLU A 24 -21.95 0.34 2.31
C GLU A 24 -20.47 0.54 2.64
N HIS A 25 -20.19 0.89 3.89
CA HIS A 25 -18.85 1.18 4.38
C HIS A 25 -17.88 -0.02 4.27
N SER A 26 -17.31 -0.21 3.09
CA SER A 26 -16.56 -1.40 2.68
C SER A 26 -15.64 -1.07 1.49
N PHE A 27 -14.69 -1.95 1.24
CA PHE A 27 -13.87 -1.93 0.04
C PHE A 27 -14.65 -2.57 -1.13
N PRO A 28 -15.03 -1.81 -2.18
CA PRO A 28 -15.83 -2.34 -3.27
C PRO A 28 -14.96 -3.13 -4.25
N THR A 29 -15.40 -4.36 -4.56
CA THR A 29 -14.74 -5.26 -5.51
C THR A 29 -15.74 -5.88 -6.47
N ASP A 30 -15.26 -6.57 -7.50
CA ASP A 30 -16.04 -7.46 -8.38
C ASP A 30 -15.57 -8.93 -8.25
N LEU A 31 -14.88 -9.25 -7.15
CA LEU A 31 -14.20 -10.52 -6.96
C LEU A 31 -15.15 -11.57 -6.39
N ALA A 32 -15.29 -12.70 -7.09
CA ALA A 32 -16.27 -13.73 -6.78
C ALA A 32 -16.07 -14.43 -5.41
N GLN A 33 -14.87 -14.37 -4.83
CA GLN A 33 -14.60 -14.87 -3.48
C GLN A 33 -15.25 -14.02 -2.38
N ASN A 34 -15.46 -12.73 -2.62
CA ASN A 34 -16.10 -11.84 -1.66
C ASN A 34 -17.61 -12.11 -1.65
N LYS A 35 -18.14 -12.42 -0.46
CA LYS A 35 -19.53 -12.92 -0.30
C LYS A 35 -20.51 -11.88 0.23
N ASN A 36 -20.02 -10.84 0.88
CA ASN A 36 -20.87 -9.76 1.35
C ASN A 36 -21.43 -9.00 0.15
N ALA A 37 -22.73 -8.72 0.19
CA ALA A 37 -23.39 -7.85 -0.78
C ALA A 37 -22.85 -6.41 -0.65
N CYS A 38 -22.99 -5.60 -1.70
CA CYS A 38 -22.44 -4.25 -1.73
C CYS A 38 -22.95 -3.37 -0.57
N ASP A 39 -24.22 -3.53 -0.20
CA ASP A 39 -24.95 -2.82 0.86
C ASP A 39 -24.79 -3.45 2.26
N TYR A 40 -23.86 -4.39 2.43
CA TYR A 40 -23.60 -5.02 3.73
C TYR A 40 -22.53 -4.27 4.53
N LEU A 41 -22.88 -3.91 5.77
CA LEU A 41 -21.94 -3.31 6.73
C LEU A 41 -21.43 -4.35 7.75
N GLY A 42 -20.19 -4.79 7.59
CA GLY A 42 -19.52 -5.65 8.56
C GLY A 42 -18.26 -6.31 8.02
N ALA A 43 -17.58 -7.09 8.86
CA ALA A 43 -16.37 -7.81 8.49
C ALA A 43 -16.56 -8.71 7.24
N PRO A 44 -15.55 -8.83 6.36
CA PRO A 44 -14.22 -8.20 6.45
C PRO A 44 -14.17 -6.73 5.98
N TYR A 45 -15.32 -6.08 5.76
CA TYR A 45 -15.45 -4.77 5.12
C TYR A 45 -14.85 -4.76 3.71
N ILE A 46 -15.04 -5.87 3.00
CA ILE A 46 -14.66 -6.08 1.59
C ILE A 46 -15.87 -6.75 0.94
N ASN A 47 -16.51 -6.03 0.03
CA ASN A 47 -17.80 -6.44 -0.53
C ASN A 47 -17.69 -6.70 -2.02
N ASN A 48 -18.56 -7.57 -2.54
CA ASN A 48 -18.75 -7.72 -3.98
C ASN A 48 -19.85 -6.75 -4.42
N CYS A 49 -19.41 -5.69 -5.09
CA CYS A 49 -20.19 -4.58 -5.61
C CYS A 49 -20.34 -4.62 -7.14
N ASP A 50 -19.91 -5.70 -7.80
CA ASP A 50 -19.75 -5.75 -9.25
C ASP A 50 -18.95 -4.55 -9.80
N TYR A 51 -17.99 -4.09 -8.98
CA TYR A 51 -17.19 -2.89 -9.27
C TYR A 51 -15.71 -3.12 -8.93
N ASP A 52 -14.88 -3.11 -9.96
CA ASP A 52 -13.42 -3.21 -9.83
C ASP A 52 -12.81 -1.88 -9.36
N GLY A 53 -12.93 -1.57 -8.06
CA GLY A 53 -12.46 -0.31 -7.50
C GLY A 53 -10.95 -0.06 -7.69
N VAL A 54 -10.15 -1.11 -7.54
CA VAL A 54 -8.70 -1.04 -7.79
C VAL A 54 -8.41 -0.79 -9.26
N GLY A 55 -9.09 -1.48 -10.18
CA GLY A 55 -8.92 -1.27 -11.60
C GLY A 55 -9.26 0.15 -12.04
N GLN A 56 -10.36 0.71 -11.54
CA GLN A 56 -10.74 2.10 -11.81
C GLN A 56 -9.70 3.08 -11.26
N MET A 57 -9.24 2.87 -10.01
CA MET A 57 -8.21 3.69 -9.39
C MET A 57 -6.90 3.65 -10.21
N PHE A 58 -6.40 2.47 -10.58
CA PHE A 58 -5.18 2.35 -11.37
C PHE A 58 -5.30 2.97 -12.76
N ASN A 59 -6.44 2.83 -13.44
CA ASN A 59 -6.67 3.49 -14.72
C ASN A 59 -6.73 5.03 -14.61
N HIS A 60 -7.06 5.57 -13.44
CA HIS A 60 -7.00 7.02 -13.19
C HIS A 60 -5.58 7.49 -12.92
N ILE A 61 -4.86 6.83 -11.98
CA ILE A 61 -3.59 7.36 -11.47
C ILE A 61 -2.35 6.97 -12.30
N ILE A 62 -2.38 5.84 -13.02
CA ILE A 62 -1.18 5.31 -13.70
C ILE A 62 -1.00 5.88 -15.12
N PRO A 63 -2.02 5.95 -16.00
CA PRO A 63 -1.86 6.56 -17.32
C PRO A 63 -1.50 8.04 -17.28
N GLY A 64 -1.82 8.77 -16.21
CA GLY A 64 -1.29 10.12 -15.98
C GLY A 64 0.25 10.16 -15.87
N GLN A 65 0.87 9.02 -15.57
CA GLN A 65 2.32 8.85 -15.41
C GLN A 65 2.96 8.00 -16.54
N ASP A 66 2.16 7.30 -17.35
CA ASP A 66 2.63 6.38 -18.38
C ASP A 66 1.82 6.53 -19.68
N THR A 67 2.48 6.43 -20.83
CA THR A 67 1.81 6.54 -22.14
C THR A 67 1.17 5.24 -22.60
N LYS A 68 1.37 4.14 -21.86
CA LYS A 68 0.85 2.81 -22.20
C LYS A 68 -0.44 2.50 -21.44
N PRO A 69 -1.47 1.93 -22.11
CA PRO A 69 -2.66 1.45 -21.42
C PRO A 69 -2.30 0.26 -20.51
N LEU A 70 -2.99 0.16 -19.37
CA LEU A 70 -2.83 -0.97 -18.46
C LEU A 70 -3.27 -2.28 -19.13
N LYS A 71 -2.51 -3.35 -18.90
CA LYS A 71 -2.94 -4.71 -19.24
C LYS A 71 -4.08 -5.11 -18.30
N LYS A 72 -5.06 -5.82 -18.84
CA LYS A 72 -6.14 -6.41 -18.04
C LYS A 72 -5.56 -7.30 -16.93
N ARG A 73 -6.10 -7.18 -15.72
CA ARG A 73 -5.69 -7.96 -14.54
C ARG A 73 -5.68 -9.48 -14.80
N ASN A 74 -4.78 -10.18 -14.11
CA ASN A 74 -4.76 -11.63 -14.03
C ASN A 74 -5.30 -12.07 -12.66
N LEU A 75 -6.42 -12.80 -12.65
CA LEU A 75 -7.05 -13.27 -11.40
C LEU A 75 -6.19 -14.32 -10.65
N ASP A 76 -5.26 -14.98 -11.33
CA ASP A 76 -4.25 -15.83 -10.69
C ASP A 76 -3.00 -15.01 -10.38
N TRP A 77 -3.10 -14.10 -9.41
CA TRP A 77 -1.99 -13.21 -9.04
C TRP A 77 -0.74 -13.98 -8.61
N LYS A 78 -0.89 -15.20 -8.06
CA LYS A 78 0.22 -16.08 -7.64
C LYS A 78 1.10 -16.51 -8.81
N SER A 79 0.57 -16.55 -10.03
CA SER A 79 1.35 -16.82 -11.24
C SER A 79 2.22 -15.63 -11.69
N THR A 80 1.97 -14.44 -11.13
CA THR A 80 2.53 -13.18 -11.64
C THR A 80 3.48 -12.48 -10.68
N GLY A 81 3.63 -12.98 -9.45
CA GLY A 81 4.53 -12.38 -8.47
C GLY A 81 4.54 -13.12 -7.16
N THR A 82 5.30 -12.58 -6.22
CA THR A 82 5.51 -13.15 -4.89
C THR A 82 4.98 -12.20 -3.82
N LEU A 83 4.15 -12.71 -2.92
CA LEU A 83 3.75 -12.01 -1.70
C LEU A 83 4.70 -12.40 -0.55
N SER A 84 5.38 -11.42 0.03
CA SER A 84 6.35 -11.60 1.11
C SER A 84 5.95 -10.79 2.36
N LYS A 85 6.37 -11.28 3.53
CA LYS A 85 6.28 -10.54 4.80
C LYS A 85 7.58 -9.78 5.05
N PHE A 86 7.51 -8.66 5.74
CA PHE A 86 8.69 -7.92 6.19
C PHE A 86 8.48 -7.28 7.56
N GLU A 87 9.57 -7.06 8.29
CA GLU A 87 9.56 -6.41 9.61
C GLU A 87 9.37 -4.89 9.47
N GLN A 88 8.36 -4.32 10.12
CA GLN A 88 8.09 -2.88 10.02
C GLN A 88 8.94 -2.04 10.97
N ALA A 89 9.53 -2.66 12.00
CA ALA A 89 10.31 -1.98 13.03
C ALA A 89 11.51 -1.21 12.47
N GLU A 90 12.18 -1.72 11.43
CA GLU A 90 13.35 -1.04 10.83
C GLU A 90 13.01 0.33 10.20
N PHE A 91 11.73 0.56 9.89
CA PHE A 91 11.25 1.78 9.22
C PHE A 91 10.77 2.85 10.19
N VAL A 92 10.56 2.52 11.46
CA VAL A 92 10.31 3.52 12.50
C VAL A 92 11.65 4.12 12.93
N GLU A 93 11.74 5.46 12.97
CA GLU A 93 12.98 6.14 13.37
C GLU A 93 13.25 5.95 14.87
N ASP A 94 14.52 5.90 15.27
CA ASP A 94 14.95 5.64 16.66
C ASP A 94 14.43 6.67 17.67
N LEU A 95 14.05 7.86 17.21
CA LEU A 95 13.43 8.88 18.06
C LEU A 95 11.99 8.54 18.48
N TYR A 96 11.41 7.49 17.89
CA TYR A 96 10.09 6.97 18.21
C TYR A 96 10.17 5.58 18.83
N VAL A 97 9.24 5.27 19.72
CA VAL A 97 9.12 3.94 20.30
C VAL A 97 8.21 3.08 19.42
N PHE A 98 8.75 1.98 18.86
CA PHE A 98 8.02 1.12 17.94
C PHE A 98 6.70 0.59 18.54
N SER A 99 6.67 0.22 19.82
CA SER A 99 5.47 -0.32 20.48
C SER A 99 4.31 0.67 20.56
N THR A 100 4.55 1.98 20.49
CA THR A 100 3.53 3.05 20.49
C THR A 100 3.31 3.68 19.12
N SER A 101 4.02 3.23 18.08
CA SER A 101 3.90 3.73 16.70
C SER A 101 2.57 3.34 16.02
N GLY A 102 1.89 2.33 16.56
CA GLY A 102 0.66 1.77 15.97
C GLY A 102 0.89 0.77 14.84
N PHE A 103 2.13 0.51 14.41
CA PHE A 103 2.42 -0.55 13.45
C PHE A 103 2.34 -1.94 14.07
N ASP A 104 1.85 -2.90 13.29
CA ASP A 104 2.08 -4.33 13.51
C ASP A 104 3.59 -4.64 13.35
N ASP A 105 4.05 -5.78 13.86
CA ASP A 105 5.45 -6.19 13.71
C ASP A 105 5.73 -6.49 12.22
N LEU A 106 4.74 -7.03 11.50
CA LEU A 106 4.89 -7.46 10.10
C LEU A 106 4.00 -6.67 9.13
N GLY A 107 4.59 -6.27 8.00
CA GLY A 107 3.91 -5.79 6.81
C GLY A 107 3.96 -6.81 5.67
N TYR A 108 3.26 -6.53 4.57
CA TYR A 108 3.31 -7.35 3.36
C TYR A 108 3.77 -6.54 2.14
N VAL A 109 4.45 -7.21 1.21
CA VAL A 109 4.81 -6.63 -0.09
C VAL A 109 4.59 -7.67 -1.18
N PHE A 110 3.88 -7.27 -2.23
CA PHE A 110 3.74 -8.06 -3.45
C PHE A 110 4.68 -7.51 -4.51
N VAL A 111 5.55 -8.38 -5.03
CA VAL A 111 6.54 -8.03 -6.07
C VAL A 111 6.24 -8.84 -7.33
N PRO A 112 5.83 -8.21 -8.44
CA PRO A 112 5.67 -8.89 -9.72
C PRO A 112 6.93 -9.63 -10.14
N ASN A 113 6.81 -10.75 -10.84
CA ASN A 113 7.94 -11.53 -11.34
C ASN A 113 8.84 -10.70 -12.26
N THR A 114 8.27 -9.76 -13.00
CA THR A 114 9.00 -8.82 -13.85
C THR A 114 9.84 -7.83 -13.05
N CYS A 115 9.49 -7.56 -11.80
CA CYS A 115 10.21 -6.66 -10.89
C CYS A 115 11.26 -7.37 -10.04
N GLN A 116 11.59 -8.64 -10.35
CA GLN A 116 12.60 -9.41 -9.63
C GLN A 116 13.89 -9.50 -10.46
N GLY A 117 15.02 -9.06 -9.90
CA GLY A 117 16.35 -9.19 -10.51
C GLY A 117 16.95 -7.90 -11.10
N GLY A 118 18.23 -7.96 -11.49
CA GLY A 118 19.03 -6.80 -11.89
C GLY A 118 18.63 -6.13 -13.22
N ASP A 119 17.95 -6.86 -14.10
CA ASP A 119 17.45 -6.38 -15.40
C ASP A 119 15.96 -5.99 -15.36
N SER A 120 15.38 -5.85 -14.15
CA SER A 120 13.98 -5.47 -13.98
C SER A 120 13.68 -4.13 -14.65
N PRO A 121 12.51 -3.95 -15.27
CA PRO A 121 12.07 -2.63 -15.71
C PRO A 121 11.91 -1.72 -14.48
N GLN A 122 11.83 -0.41 -14.71
CA GLN A 122 11.45 0.52 -13.65
C GLN A 122 10.02 0.21 -13.21
N CYS A 123 9.88 -0.47 -12.07
CA CYS A 123 8.59 -0.80 -11.50
C CYS A 123 8.03 0.37 -10.70
N LYS A 124 6.71 0.53 -10.76
CA LYS A 124 5.97 1.51 -9.98
C LYS A 124 5.74 0.96 -8.58
N VAL A 125 5.58 1.81 -7.58
CA VAL A 125 5.19 1.39 -6.22
C VAL A 125 3.83 1.97 -5.90
N HIS A 126 2.89 1.13 -5.46
CA HIS A 126 1.62 1.55 -4.90
C HIS A 126 1.54 1.13 -3.43
N VAL A 127 1.10 2.05 -2.56
CA VAL A 127 0.86 1.76 -1.14
C VAL A 127 -0.62 1.57 -0.91
N ALA A 128 -1.02 0.35 -0.53
CA ALA A 128 -2.39 0.00 -0.21
C ALA A 128 -2.57 -0.07 1.31
N LEU A 129 -3.28 0.91 1.87
CA LEU A 129 -3.54 1.03 3.31
C LEU A 129 -4.91 0.45 3.66
N HIS A 130 -4.93 -0.54 4.54
CA HIS A 130 -6.18 -1.13 5.03
C HIS A 130 -6.99 -0.17 5.92
N GLY A 131 -8.30 -0.38 6.00
CA GLY A 131 -9.18 0.32 6.93
C GLY A 131 -9.06 -0.19 8.37
N CYS A 132 -9.81 0.41 9.29
CA CYS A 132 -9.91 -0.09 10.65
C CYS A 132 -10.48 -1.52 10.66
N GLU A 133 -10.01 -2.35 11.60
CA GLU A 133 -10.39 -3.76 11.71
C GLU A 133 -10.00 -4.64 10.50
N GLN A 134 -9.23 -4.10 9.55
CA GLN A 134 -8.77 -4.85 8.36
C GLN A 134 -7.28 -5.21 8.38
N GLY A 135 -6.56 -4.84 9.44
CA GLY A 135 -5.15 -5.18 9.58
C GLY A 135 -4.92 -6.66 9.88
N ARG A 136 -3.68 -7.11 9.69
CA ARG A 136 -3.24 -8.51 9.85
C ARG A 136 -3.66 -9.15 11.16
N GLY A 137 -3.57 -8.41 12.27
CA GLY A 137 -3.99 -8.92 13.59
C GLY A 137 -5.49 -9.22 13.72
N THR A 138 -6.33 -8.79 12.75
CA THR A 138 -7.78 -9.06 12.72
C THR A 138 -8.17 -9.97 11.55
N LEU A 139 -7.63 -9.73 10.34
CA LEU A 139 -8.05 -10.44 9.13
C LEU A 139 -6.94 -11.26 8.45
N ASP A 140 -5.77 -11.40 9.07
CA ASP A 140 -4.57 -11.97 8.46
C ASP A 140 -4.27 -11.39 7.06
N THR A 141 -4.50 -12.16 5.99
CA THR A 141 -4.25 -11.72 4.60
C THR A 141 -5.51 -11.35 3.83
N GLU A 142 -6.71 -11.36 4.41
CA GLU A 142 -7.94 -11.12 3.63
C GLU A 142 -7.95 -9.75 2.94
N TYR A 143 -7.50 -8.67 3.60
CA TYR A 143 -7.38 -7.36 2.94
C TYR A 143 -6.39 -7.40 1.77
N VAL A 144 -5.27 -8.10 1.93
CA VAL A 144 -4.22 -8.16 0.92
C VAL A 144 -4.67 -8.98 -0.29
N GLU A 145 -5.31 -10.13 -0.06
CA GLU A 145 -5.67 -11.10 -1.10
C GLU A 145 -7.01 -10.83 -1.77
N ASN A 146 -7.93 -10.10 -1.13
CA ASN A 146 -9.32 -10.00 -1.59
C ASN A 146 -9.73 -8.61 -2.10
N THR A 147 -8.79 -7.70 -2.31
CA THR A 147 -9.06 -6.32 -2.75
C THR A 147 -8.76 -6.07 -4.24
N GLY A 148 -8.07 -6.99 -4.92
CA GLY A 148 -7.80 -6.89 -6.38
C GLY A 148 -6.49 -6.20 -6.75
N TYR A 149 -5.71 -5.74 -5.76
CA TYR A 149 -4.42 -5.06 -6.01
C TYR A 149 -3.42 -5.94 -6.74
N MET A 150 -3.20 -7.18 -6.27
CA MET A 150 -2.14 -8.05 -6.81
C MET A 150 -2.46 -8.52 -8.24
N GLU A 151 -3.73 -8.73 -8.55
CA GLU A 151 -4.24 -9.16 -9.85
C GLU A 151 -3.93 -8.13 -10.95
N TRP A 152 -4.06 -6.85 -10.64
CA TRP A 152 -3.67 -5.76 -11.53
C TRP A 152 -2.16 -5.55 -11.53
N ALA A 153 -1.55 -5.56 -10.35
CA ALA A 153 -0.16 -5.22 -10.15
C ALA A 153 0.81 -6.17 -10.86
N GLY A 154 0.54 -7.47 -10.78
CA GLY A 154 1.44 -8.52 -11.30
C GLY A 154 1.67 -8.48 -12.81
N VAL A 155 0.76 -7.89 -13.58
CA VAL A 155 0.87 -7.79 -15.04
C VAL A 155 1.22 -6.38 -15.54
N ASN A 156 1.28 -5.41 -14.64
CA ASN A 156 1.51 -3.99 -14.94
C ASN A 156 2.78 -3.41 -14.30
N ASP A 157 3.69 -4.26 -13.81
CA ASP A 157 4.98 -3.87 -13.22
C ASP A 157 4.81 -2.90 -12.04
N ILE A 158 3.82 -3.19 -11.18
CA ILE A 158 3.52 -2.42 -9.97
C ILE A 158 3.86 -3.29 -8.75
N ILE A 159 4.76 -2.82 -7.91
CA ILE A 159 4.98 -3.36 -6.57
C ILE A 159 3.88 -2.82 -5.67
N VAL A 160 3.23 -3.68 -4.89
CA VAL A 160 2.22 -3.24 -3.92
C VAL A 160 2.74 -3.44 -2.52
N LEU A 161 2.88 -2.34 -1.79
CA LEU A 161 3.23 -2.31 -0.38
C LEU A 161 1.94 -2.28 0.45
N PHE A 162 1.83 -3.18 1.42
CA PHE A 162 0.71 -3.26 2.37
C PHE A 162 1.25 -3.13 3.80
N PRO A 163 1.56 -1.89 4.25
CA PRO A 163 1.86 -1.65 5.65
C PRO A 163 0.70 -2.10 6.53
N GLN A 164 0.99 -2.49 7.77
CA GLN A 164 -0.01 -3.01 8.70
C GLN A 164 -0.02 -2.21 10.00
N ALA A 165 -1.19 -1.69 10.38
CA ALA A 165 -1.44 -1.14 11.70
C ALA A 165 -2.00 -2.23 12.64
N LYS A 166 -1.80 -2.05 13.95
CA LYS A 166 -2.28 -2.99 14.97
C LYS A 166 -3.22 -2.33 15.98
N LYS A 167 -4.05 -3.16 16.61
CA LYS A 167 -4.88 -2.77 17.74
C LYS A 167 -4.00 -2.41 18.94
N THR A 168 -4.33 -1.31 19.61
CA THR A 168 -3.72 -0.87 20.87
C THR A 168 -4.81 -0.40 21.84
N ALA A 169 -4.46 -0.14 23.10
CA ALA A 169 -5.43 0.40 24.06
C ALA A 169 -6.00 1.78 23.61
N ALA A 170 -5.17 2.61 22.99
CA ALA A 170 -5.58 3.92 22.45
C ALA A 170 -6.27 3.82 21.07
N ASN A 171 -6.10 2.69 20.37
CA ASN A 171 -6.63 2.44 19.04
C ASN A 171 -7.16 0.98 18.95
N PRO A 172 -8.32 0.68 19.57
CA PRO A 172 -8.80 -0.69 19.71
C PRO A 172 -9.25 -1.31 18.39
N LYS A 173 -9.44 -0.49 17.34
CA LYS A 173 -9.80 -0.95 16.00
C LYS A 173 -8.59 -1.11 15.06
N GLY A 174 -7.38 -0.73 15.48
CA GLY A 174 -6.17 -0.86 14.66
C GLY A 174 -6.22 -0.01 13.39
N CYS A 175 -6.77 1.20 13.49
CA CYS A 175 -6.78 2.19 12.43
C CYS A 175 -5.37 2.77 12.18
N TRP A 176 -5.18 3.43 11.04
CA TRP A 176 -4.07 4.39 10.89
C TRP A 176 -4.35 5.67 11.69
N ASP A 177 -3.32 6.41 12.03
CA ASP A 177 -3.47 7.59 12.89
C ASP A 177 -4.04 8.79 12.12
N TRP A 178 -5.30 9.11 12.42
CA TRP A 178 -6.00 10.27 11.89
C TRP A 178 -6.56 11.19 12.97
N TRP A 179 -6.25 10.90 14.24
CA TRP A 179 -6.69 11.69 15.39
C TRP A 179 -5.58 12.03 16.38
N GLY A 180 -4.33 11.68 16.07
CA GLY A 180 -3.13 12.08 16.80
C GLY A 180 -2.71 11.14 17.93
N TYR A 181 -3.08 9.85 17.90
CA TYR A 181 -2.68 8.92 18.96
C TYR A 181 -1.17 8.61 18.97
N THR A 182 -0.47 8.90 17.88
CA THR A 182 0.99 8.78 17.76
C THR A 182 1.73 10.10 17.98
N GLY A 183 1.01 11.20 18.24
CA GLY A 183 1.59 12.53 18.49
C GLY A 183 0.96 13.64 17.64
N ALA A 184 1.34 14.89 17.91
CA ALA A 184 0.77 16.07 17.24
C ALA A 184 1.07 16.13 15.74
N ASP A 185 2.18 15.51 15.31
CA ASP A 185 2.64 15.51 13.93
C ASP A 185 2.02 14.40 13.06
N TYR A 186 1.01 13.67 13.56
CA TYR A 186 0.43 12.49 12.90
C TYR A 186 0.05 12.68 11.43
N ALA A 187 -0.43 13.87 11.06
CA ALA A 187 -0.88 14.20 9.72
C ALA A 187 0.19 14.90 8.86
N SER A 188 1.42 15.07 9.37
CA SER A 188 2.50 15.78 8.70
C SER A 188 3.51 14.82 8.08
N LYS A 189 4.44 15.35 7.28
CA LYS A 189 5.54 14.57 6.67
C LYS A 189 6.53 13.97 7.68
N VAL A 190 6.50 14.43 8.93
CA VAL A 190 7.42 13.98 9.99
C VAL A 190 6.74 13.09 11.03
N GLY A 191 5.42 12.88 10.93
CA GLY A 191 4.72 11.94 11.79
C GLY A 191 5.29 10.52 11.65
N VAL A 192 5.14 9.71 12.71
CA VAL A 192 5.71 8.35 12.80
C VAL A 192 5.30 7.46 11.64
N GLN A 193 3.99 7.35 11.40
CA GLN A 193 3.43 6.50 10.37
C GLN A 193 3.73 6.97 8.93
N PRO A 194 3.56 8.27 8.57
CA PRO A 194 3.89 8.74 7.23
C PRO A 194 5.37 8.60 6.92
N LYS A 195 6.23 8.93 7.89
CA LYS A 195 7.67 8.83 7.73
C LYS A 195 8.13 7.39 7.57
N ALA A 196 7.58 6.45 8.36
CA ALA A 196 7.90 5.04 8.23
C ALA A 196 7.46 4.45 6.88
N ILE A 197 6.25 4.76 6.42
CA ILE A 197 5.76 4.31 5.11
C ILE A 197 6.60 4.91 3.98
N SER A 198 6.97 6.19 4.07
CA SER A 198 7.92 6.82 3.13
C SER A 198 9.23 6.04 3.05
N ARG A 199 9.82 5.65 4.20
CA ARG A 199 11.07 4.87 4.23
C ARG A 199 10.91 3.48 3.62
N MET A 200 9.74 2.85 3.76
CA MET A 200 9.43 1.57 3.09
C MET A 200 9.40 1.75 1.56
N VAL A 201 8.77 2.82 1.07
CA VAL A 201 8.76 3.16 -0.37
C VAL A 201 10.17 3.50 -0.87
N ASP A 202 10.95 4.26 -0.08
CA ASP A 202 12.34 4.58 -0.41
C ASP A 202 13.18 3.32 -0.53
N ARG A 203 13.01 2.33 0.37
CA ARG A 203 13.70 1.04 0.26
C ARG A 203 13.38 0.34 -1.06
N LEU A 204 12.12 0.32 -1.47
CA LEU A 204 11.70 -0.27 -2.74
C LEU A 204 12.24 0.51 -3.96
N SER A 205 12.47 1.82 -3.81
CA SER A 205 12.94 2.71 -4.87
C SER A 205 14.47 2.91 -4.91
N THR A 206 15.22 2.47 -3.88
CA THR A 206 16.68 2.65 -3.74
C THR A 206 17.47 1.35 -3.75
N ALA A 207 16.82 0.23 -3.41
CA ALA A 207 17.11 -1.13 -3.88
C ALA A 207 17.66 -1.16 -5.32
N SER A 208 17.16 -0.20 -6.06
CA SER A 208 17.44 0.14 -7.41
C SER A 208 18.82 0.63 -7.82
N ALA A 209 19.68 1.04 -6.87
CA ALA A 209 20.91 1.78 -7.19
C ALA A 209 22.23 1.07 -6.84
N SER A 210 22.20 -0.01 -6.03
CA SER A 210 23.42 -0.51 -5.38
C SER A 210 24.14 -1.68 -6.07
N SER A 211 23.63 -2.24 -7.17
CA SER A 211 24.27 -3.41 -7.83
C SER A 211 25.41 -3.06 -8.80
N ALA A 212 25.84 -1.80 -8.90
CA ALA A 212 26.88 -1.37 -9.85
C ALA A 212 28.32 -1.38 -9.30
N MET A 213 28.58 -1.85 -8.07
CA MET A 213 29.94 -1.87 -7.52
C MET A 213 30.18 -3.07 -6.61
N THR A 214 30.80 -4.14 -7.16
CA THR A 214 31.94 -4.85 -6.54
C THR A 214 32.33 -6.08 -7.37
N SER A 215 33.45 -5.99 -8.10
CA SER A 215 34.24 -7.16 -8.50
C SER A 215 35.57 -7.13 -7.75
N SER A 216 35.69 -7.92 -6.69
CA SER A 216 36.94 -8.53 -6.19
C SER A 216 36.59 -9.43 -5.01
N GLY A 217 36.91 -10.72 -5.12
CA GLY A 217 36.32 -11.78 -4.32
C GLY A 217 36.88 -11.98 -2.91
N LEU A 218 36.28 -12.93 -2.19
CA LEU A 218 36.91 -13.97 -1.35
C LEU A 218 35.83 -14.93 -0.82
N LEU A 219 36.22 -16.19 -0.66
CA LEU A 219 35.39 -17.34 -0.25
C LEU A 219 34.97 -17.25 1.23
N GLY A 220 33.73 -17.65 1.53
CA GLY A 220 33.26 -17.89 2.90
C GLY A 220 31.80 -18.35 2.94
N SER A 221 31.59 -19.63 3.23
CA SER A 221 30.28 -20.27 3.36
C SER A 221 29.60 -19.98 4.70
N SER A 222 28.34 -19.53 4.69
CA SER A 222 27.30 -20.02 5.62
C SER A 222 25.91 -19.66 5.09
N SER A 223 25.00 -20.63 5.17
CA SER A 223 23.65 -20.63 4.63
C SER A 223 22.61 -20.21 5.67
N SER A 224 21.78 -19.21 5.35
CA SER A 224 20.32 -19.12 5.55
C SER A 224 19.86 -17.65 5.68
N LEU A 225 18.65 -17.36 5.16
CA LEU A 225 18.01 -16.07 4.88
C LEU A 225 18.28 -15.48 3.48
N ALA A 226 17.88 -16.22 2.45
CA ALA A 226 17.61 -15.64 1.14
C ALA A 226 16.09 -15.41 1.03
N MET A 227 15.62 -14.17 1.22
CA MET A 227 14.31 -13.71 0.75
C MET A 227 14.12 -12.20 0.99
N TRP A 228 14.97 -11.38 0.38
CA TRP A 228 14.65 -10.01 -0.07
C TRP A 228 15.86 -9.52 -0.87
N GLU A 229 15.83 -9.71 -2.19
CA GLU A 229 16.82 -9.06 -3.05
C GLU A 229 16.20 -7.82 -3.72
N PRO A 230 16.93 -6.69 -3.73
CA PRO A 230 16.44 -5.42 -4.24
C PRO A 230 16.40 -5.34 -5.78
N ALA A 231 15.40 -4.65 -6.34
CA ALA A 231 15.20 -4.42 -7.79
C ALA A 231 15.59 -2.98 -8.25
N ALA A 232 16.14 -2.85 -9.47
CA ALA A 232 16.82 -1.72 -10.16
C ALA A 232 15.96 -0.46 -10.54
N GLY A 233 16.54 0.79 -10.54
CA GLY A 233 15.85 2.06 -10.97
C GLY A 233 15.81 3.35 -10.07
N HIS A 234 16.37 4.48 -10.55
CA HIS A 234 16.41 5.79 -9.86
C HIS A 234 15.05 6.55 -9.88
N PHE A 235 14.59 7.12 -8.75
CA PHE A 235 13.43 8.04 -8.70
C PHE A 235 13.66 9.24 -7.76
N ASN A 236 13.19 10.42 -8.17
CA ASN A 236 13.35 11.70 -7.47
C ASN A 236 12.06 12.06 -6.70
N PHE A 237 12.16 12.19 -5.37
CA PHE A 237 11.06 12.11 -4.39
C PHE A 237 10.30 13.43 -4.16
N ASP A 238 10.78 14.56 -4.66
CA ASP A 238 10.22 15.88 -4.31
C ASP A 238 8.79 16.12 -4.83
N SER A 239 8.32 15.37 -5.83
CA SER A 239 6.96 15.51 -6.37
C SER A 239 5.90 14.66 -5.67
N MET A 240 6.27 13.50 -5.10
CA MET A 240 5.31 12.53 -4.54
C MET A 240 4.69 12.98 -3.20
N MET A 241 5.43 13.77 -2.41
CA MET A 241 4.98 14.17 -1.08
C MET A 241 3.90 15.27 -1.09
N SER A 242 3.71 15.96 -2.22
CA SER A 242 2.57 16.88 -2.38
C SER A 242 1.26 16.09 -2.50
N ASP A 243 1.31 14.97 -3.21
CA ASP A 243 0.16 14.08 -3.42
C ASP A 243 -0.10 13.15 -2.21
N MET A 244 0.97 12.75 -1.50
CA MET A 244 0.81 11.97 -0.26
C MET A 244 0.15 12.77 0.87
N LEU A 245 0.36 14.09 0.98
CA LEU A 245 -0.35 14.93 1.96
C LEU A 245 -1.86 14.94 1.70
N ALA A 246 -2.26 14.87 0.43
CA ALA A 246 -3.66 14.77 0.05
C ALA A 246 -4.22 13.38 0.38
N MET A 247 -3.48 12.30 0.07
CA MET A 247 -3.86 10.91 0.41
C MET A 247 -3.91 10.66 1.93
N TRP A 248 -2.99 11.23 2.68
CA TRP A 248 -2.79 11.00 4.11
C TRP A 248 -3.87 11.60 4.99
N MET A 249 -4.30 12.83 4.70
CA MET A 249 -5.24 13.53 5.58
C MET A 249 -6.68 13.05 5.41
N THR A 250 -6.96 12.13 4.48
CA THR A 250 -8.35 11.75 4.19
C THR A 250 -8.67 10.32 3.78
N LEU A 251 -7.70 9.42 3.66
CA LEU A 251 -8.02 7.98 3.71
C LEU A 251 -8.64 7.55 5.04
N PHE A 252 -8.59 8.38 6.10
CA PHE A 252 -8.99 7.93 7.44
C PHE A 252 -10.06 8.76 8.16
N LYS A 253 -10.37 9.97 7.70
CA LYS A 253 -11.46 10.76 8.29
C LYS A 253 -12.86 10.29 7.93
N PHE A 254 -12.99 9.41 6.93
CA PHE A 254 -14.30 8.99 6.40
C PHE A 254 -14.42 7.48 6.17
N PHE A 255 -13.51 6.69 6.78
CA PHE A 255 -13.86 5.31 7.14
C PHE A 255 -14.85 5.20 8.33
N PHE A 256 -15.45 6.34 8.72
CA PHE A 256 -16.48 6.46 9.75
C PHE A 256 -17.44 7.60 9.41
N TRP A 257 -18.53 7.26 8.73
CA TRP A 257 -19.86 7.23 9.32
C TRP A 257 -20.47 5.87 9.02
#